data_AF-A0A367GRB2-F1
#
_entry.id   AF-A0A367GRB2-F1
#
_cell.length_a   1.000
_cell.length_b   1.000
_cell.length_c   1.000
_cell.angle_alpha   90.00
_cell.angle_beta   90.00
_cell.angle_gamma   90.00
#
_symmetry.space_group_name_H-M   'P 1'
#
loop_
_entity.id
_entity.type
_entity.pdbx_description
1 polymer ?
#
loop_
_entity_poly.entity_id
_entity_poly.type
_entity_poly.pdbx_seq_one_letter_code
_entity_poly.pdbx_strand_id
1 'polypeptide(L)'
;MAKILIIDDERAIRSTLREILEYEDYQVEDVDNGVDGLEMIQNNDYDLVLCDIKMNRMDGMEVLQEGLAIKPDLPFIMISGHGTVETAVEASKKGAFDFISKPPDLNRLLITVRNALDRGSLVVEAKTLKRKVSKVRPILGESQAIVKIKETIDRVGPTDARVLVTGANGSGKELVARWLHEKSNRANAPLIEVNCAAIPSELIESELFGHEKGSFTSAIKQRIGKFESASGGTLFLDEIGDMSHSAQAKVLRALQENKITRVGGEKEIEVDVRVIAATNKDLLKEIEAGNFRMDLYHRLSVILIHVPPLIERKDDITLLTQNFLEEICAEYGMPVKKISESALDALKALPWTGNIRELRNMIERLIILSDKTITDNDVRAFANPSGPATVTTGGAAAAAAAPQTDFNQFKNFQEYKDFAEREYIKFKLEKNNWNVSKTADDIDIQRSHLYSKIEKYGLKRGE
;
A
#
# COMPACT_ATOMS: atom_id res chain seq x y z
N MET A 1 17.35 -29.01 2.80
CA MET A 1 18.42 -29.44 3.72
C MET A 1 19.59 -28.51 3.48
N ALA A 2 20.16 -27.93 4.53
CA ALA A 2 21.25 -26.98 4.37
C ALA A 2 22.54 -27.72 3.98
N LYS A 3 23.28 -27.17 3.01
CA LYS A 3 24.53 -27.72 2.50
C LYS A 3 25.72 -26.99 3.12
N ILE A 4 26.57 -27.71 3.85
CA ILE A 4 27.70 -27.17 4.60
C ILE A 4 29.00 -27.65 3.97
N LEU A 5 29.93 -26.73 3.71
CA LEU A 5 31.29 -27.04 3.26
C LEU A 5 32.25 -26.96 4.44
N ILE A 6 33.08 -27.99 4.64
CA ILE A 6 34.16 -28.01 5.63
C ILE A 6 35.51 -27.95 4.90
N ILE A 7 36.35 -26.99 5.28
CA ILE A 7 37.69 -26.79 4.73
C ILE A 7 38.67 -26.87 5.91
N ASP A 8 39.38 -27.97 6.05
CA ASP A 8 40.34 -28.19 7.15
C ASP A 8 41.38 -29.20 6.68
N ASP A 9 42.67 -29.04 6.98
CA ASP A 9 43.69 -29.99 6.52
C ASP A 9 43.77 -31.26 7.40
N GLU A 10 43.25 -31.21 8.62
CA GLU A 10 43.23 -32.32 9.56
C GLU A 10 42.05 -33.29 9.31
N ARG A 11 42.36 -34.48 8.78
CA ARG A 11 41.35 -35.52 8.49
C ARG A 11 40.50 -35.93 9.71
N ALA A 12 41.10 -35.96 10.90
CA ALA A 12 40.40 -36.33 12.13
C ALA A 12 39.29 -35.33 12.48
N ILE A 13 39.57 -34.03 12.30
CA ILE A 13 38.63 -32.95 12.57
C ILE A 13 37.52 -32.94 11.53
N ARG A 14 37.85 -33.05 10.23
CA ARG A 14 36.84 -33.17 9.16
C ARG A 14 35.87 -34.31 9.41
N SER A 15 36.38 -35.49 9.76
CA SER A 15 35.55 -36.67 10.03
C SER A 15 34.61 -36.44 11.22
N THR A 16 35.12 -35.80 12.28
CA THR A 16 34.33 -35.51 13.49
C THR A 16 33.24 -34.46 13.21
N LEU A 17 33.58 -33.37 12.53
CA LEU A 17 32.62 -32.32 12.14
C LEU A 17 31.56 -32.87 11.18
N ARG A 18 31.96 -33.71 10.23
CA ARG A 18 31.05 -34.39 9.31
C ARG A 18 30.05 -35.25 10.06
N GLU A 19 30.50 -36.13 10.95
CA GLU A 19 29.62 -37.00 11.75
C GLU A 19 28.62 -36.20 12.58
N ILE A 20 29.07 -35.12 13.23
CA ILE A 20 28.22 -34.25 14.05
C ILE A 20 27.13 -33.57 13.21
N LEU A 21 27.50 -33.04 12.04
CA LEU A 21 26.58 -32.28 11.20
C LEU A 21 25.63 -33.20 10.42
N GLU A 22 26.09 -34.37 9.96
CA GLU A 22 25.24 -35.37 9.34
C GLU A 22 24.23 -35.96 10.33
N TYR A 23 24.59 -36.09 11.62
CA TYR A 23 23.65 -36.52 12.67
C TYR A 23 22.48 -35.53 12.88
N GLU A 24 22.70 -34.24 12.61
CA GLU A 24 21.68 -33.18 12.69
C GLU A 24 21.00 -32.93 11.32
N ASP A 25 21.02 -33.91 10.42
CA ASP A 25 20.38 -33.90 9.09
C ASP A 25 20.90 -32.81 8.11
N TYR A 26 22.16 -32.38 8.27
CA TYR A 26 22.82 -31.49 7.29
C TYR A 26 23.52 -32.26 6.17
N GLN A 27 23.55 -31.68 4.97
CA GLN A 27 24.35 -32.23 3.86
C GLN A 27 25.76 -31.66 3.95
N VAL A 28 26.76 -32.51 4.16
CA VAL A 28 28.14 -32.09 4.38
C VAL A 28 29.02 -32.49 3.21
N GLU A 29 29.82 -31.55 2.72
CA GLU A 29 30.96 -31.82 1.84
C GLU A 29 32.22 -31.29 2.52
N ASP A 30 33.35 -31.98 2.36
CA ASP A 30 34.61 -31.51 2.94
C ASP A 30 35.79 -31.69 1.99
N VAL A 31 36.77 -30.83 2.20
CA VAL A 31 37.99 -30.71 1.40
C VAL A 31 39.18 -30.42 2.31
N ASP A 32 40.36 -30.87 1.90
CA ASP A 32 41.57 -30.81 2.72
C ASP A 32 42.46 -29.59 2.45
N ASN A 33 42.03 -28.69 1.56
CA ASN A 33 42.82 -27.52 1.19
C ASN A 33 41.94 -26.33 0.77
N GLY A 34 42.45 -25.12 0.99
CA GLY A 34 41.71 -23.87 0.74
C GLY A 34 41.44 -23.57 -0.74
N VAL A 35 42.32 -24.01 -1.65
CA VAL A 35 42.21 -23.75 -3.10
C VAL A 35 41.02 -24.51 -3.69
N ASP A 36 40.94 -25.80 -3.43
CA ASP A 36 39.84 -26.65 -3.87
C ASP A 36 38.53 -26.23 -3.17
N GLY A 37 38.60 -25.79 -1.91
CA GLY A 37 37.46 -25.22 -1.19
C GLY A 37 36.89 -23.97 -1.86
N LEU A 38 37.76 -23.07 -2.35
CA LEU A 38 37.35 -21.90 -3.10
C LEU A 38 36.71 -22.26 -4.44
N GLU A 39 37.29 -23.20 -5.18
CA GLU A 39 36.74 -23.72 -6.44
C GLU A 39 35.36 -24.35 -6.20
N MET A 40 35.18 -25.09 -5.11
CA MET A 40 33.89 -25.66 -4.73
C MET A 40 32.87 -24.56 -4.42
N ILE A 41 33.24 -23.51 -3.68
CA ILE A 41 32.36 -22.35 -3.38
C ILE A 41 31.92 -21.64 -4.66
N GLN A 42 32.80 -21.57 -5.65
CA GLN A 42 32.50 -20.96 -6.95
C GLN A 42 31.52 -21.80 -7.78
N ASN A 43 31.71 -23.12 -7.80
CA ASN A 43 30.95 -24.04 -8.65
C ASN A 43 29.64 -24.56 -8.04
N ASN A 44 29.51 -24.52 -6.71
CA ASN A 44 28.36 -25.05 -5.99
C ASN A 44 27.76 -24.02 -5.03
N ASP A 45 26.47 -24.19 -4.69
CA ASP A 45 25.81 -23.39 -3.67
C ASP A 45 25.86 -24.08 -2.31
N TYR A 46 26.47 -23.39 -1.34
CA TYR A 46 26.51 -23.79 0.06
C TYR A 46 25.79 -22.75 0.90
N ASP A 47 25.22 -23.19 2.02
CA ASP A 47 24.54 -22.35 3.00
C ASP A 47 25.49 -21.89 4.11
N LEU A 48 26.61 -22.60 4.32
CA LEU A 48 27.60 -22.32 5.35
C LEU A 48 28.97 -22.90 5.00
N VAL A 49 30.04 -22.18 5.35
CA VAL A 49 31.41 -22.68 5.27
C VAL A 49 32.05 -22.73 6.66
N LEU A 50 32.55 -23.90 7.04
CA LEU A 50 33.45 -24.09 8.18
C LEU A 50 34.88 -24.12 7.66
N CYS A 51 35.71 -23.16 8.02
CA CYS A 51 37.07 -23.04 7.48
C CYS A 51 38.11 -23.00 8.60
N ASP A 52 39.12 -23.85 8.56
CA ASP A 52 40.26 -23.76 9.46
C ASP A 52 41.11 -22.55 9.12
N ILE A 53 41.60 -21.84 10.13
CA ILE A 53 42.46 -20.69 9.92
C ILE A 53 43.80 -21.13 9.36
N LYS A 54 44.43 -22.15 9.94
CA LYS A 54 45.79 -22.55 9.56
C LYS A 54 45.75 -23.78 8.69
N MET A 55 45.91 -23.60 7.38
CA MET A 55 45.96 -24.70 6.43
C MET A 55 47.21 -24.63 5.56
N ASN A 56 47.60 -25.79 5.02
CA ASN A 56 48.66 -25.87 4.04
C ASN A 56 48.20 -25.31 2.68
N ARG A 57 49.14 -24.72 1.92
CA ARG A 57 48.97 -24.09 0.59
C ARG A 57 48.27 -22.72 0.57
N MET A 58 47.09 -22.59 1.18
CA MET A 58 46.33 -21.33 1.22
C MET A 58 45.76 -21.11 2.62
N ASP A 59 45.91 -19.90 3.14
CA ASP A 59 45.50 -19.58 4.52
C ASP A 59 43.97 -19.44 4.61
N GLY A 60 43.36 -19.88 5.71
CA GLY A 60 41.90 -19.81 5.86
C GLY A 60 41.35 -18.38 5.82
N MET A 61 42.16 -17.42 6.25
CA MET A 61 41.83 -15.99 6.17
C MET A 61 41.81 -15.45 4.74
N GLU A 62 42.61 -16.03 3.84
CA GLU A 62 42.58 -15.70 2.41
C GLU A 62 41.33 -16.31 1.77
N VAL A 63 40.99 -17.57 2.11
CA VAL A 63 39.76 -18.24 1.65
C VAL A 63 38.51 -17.44 2.08
N LEU A 64 38.49 -16.89 3.29
CA LEU A 64 37.42 -16.02 3.77
C LEU A 64 37.26 -14.77 2.87
N GLN A 65 38.36 -14.08 2.57
CA GLN A 65 38.31 -12.85 1.79
C GLN A 65 37.89 -13.09 0.35
N GLU A 66 38.50 -14.07 -0.31
CA GLU A 66 38.17 -14.40 -1.69
C GLU A 66 36.77 -15.03 -1.80
N GLY A 67 36.40 -15.89 -0.85
CA GLY A 67 35.06 -16.48 -0.78
C GLY A 67 33.97 -15.43 -0.60
N LEU A 68 34.16 -14.46 0.28
CA LEU A 68 33.23 -13.33 0.45
C LEU A 68 33.22 -12.38 -0.76
N ALA A 69 34.31 -12.28 -1.52
CA ALA A 69 34.32 -11.51 -2.77
C ALA A 69 33.45 -12.18 -3.85
N ILE A 70 33.39 -13.52 -3.88
CA ILE A 70 32.56 -14.28 -4.82
C ILE A 70 31.10 -14.34 -4.36
N LYS A 71 30.87 -14.68 -3.08
CA LYS A 71 29.55 -14.79 -2.47
C LYS A 71 29.50 -13.97 -1.15
N PRO A 72 29.18 -12.67 -1.22
CA PRO A 72 29.17 -11.78 -0.05
C PRO A 72 28.18 -12.17 1.04
N ASP A 73 27.12 -12.88 0.67
CA ASP A 73 26.03 -13.29 1.57
C ASP A 73 26.30 -14.67 2.22
N LEU A 74 27.38 -15.37 1.87
CA LEU A 74 27.73 -16.71 2.39
C LEU A 74 28.36 -16.59 3.79
N PRO A 75 27.75 -17.16 4.85
CA PRO A 75 28.36 -17.13 6.18
C PRO A 75 29.59 -18.05 6.27
N PHE A 76 30.65 -17.53 6.88
CA PHE A 76 31.87 -18.29 7.21
C PHE A 76 32.04 -18.38 8.72
N ILE A 77 32.27 -19.59 9.23
CA ILE A 77 32.69 -19.82 10.62
C ILE A 77 34.14 -20.29 10.58
N MET A 78 35.00 -19.57 11.29
CA MET A 78 36.42 -19.88 11.33
C MET A 78 36.74 -20.82 12.49
N ILE A 79 37.53 -21.85 12.25
CA ILE A 79 37.95 -22.84 13.24
C ILE A 79 39.46 -22.67 13.48
N SER A 80 39.97 -22.74 14.72
CA SER A 80 41.42 -22.73 14.96
C SER A 80 41.83 -23.35 16.29
N GLY A 81 42.93 -24.11 16.29
CA GLY A 81 43.53 -24.69 17.52
C GLY A 81 44.48 -23.77 18.28
N HIS A 82 44.94 -22.68 17.66
CA HIS A 82 45.81 -21.67 18.29
C HIS A 82 45.08 -20.32 18.38
N GLY A 83 43.85 -20.35 18.89
CA GLY A 83 42.98 -19.19 18.97
C GLY A 83 43.48 -18.16 19.99
N THR A 84 44.32 -17.23 19.55
CA THR A 84 44.48 -15.96 20.28
C THR A 84 43.23 -15.11 20.04
N VAL A 85 42.82 -14.32 21.04
CA VAL A 85 41.70 -13.37 20.92
C VAL A 85 41.93 -12.42 19.73
N GLU A 86 43.19 -12.08 19.46
CA GLU A 86 43.58 -11.23 18.33
C GLU A 86 43.17 -11.81 16.97
N THR A 87 43.40 -13.11 16.74
CA THR A 87 43.07 -13.77 15.47
C THR A 87 41.56 -13.86 15.25
N ALA A 88 40.79 -14.12 16.33
CA ALA A 88 39.33 -14.13 16.27
C ALA A 88 38.76 -12.74 15.95
N VAL A 89 39.33 -11.69 16.55
CA VAL A 89 38.94 -10.30 16.26
C VAL A 89 39.28 -9.93 14.82
N GLU A 90 40.41 -10.38 14.29
CA GLU A 90 40.78 -10.16 12.90
C GLU A 90 39.84 -10.86 11.92
N ALA A 91 39.46 -12.11 12.19
CA ALA A 91 38.49 -12.86 11.39
C ALA A 91 37.13 -12.16 11.33
N SER A 92 36.62 -11.71 12.48
CA SER A 92 35.35 -10.96 12.53
C SER A 92 35.44 -9.63 11.78
N LYS A 93 36.58 -8.91 11.84
CA LYS A 93 36.79 -7.68 11.05
C LYS A 93 36.82 -7.94 9.55
N LYS A 94 37.30 -9.10 9.12
CA LYS A 94 37.35 -9.52 7.72
C LYS A 94 36.03 -10.12 7.20
N GLY A 95 35.00 -10.22 8.06
CA GLY A 95 33.66 -10.61 7.65
C GLY A 95 33.25 -12.04 8.04
N ALA A 96 34.04 -12.74 8.86
CA ALA A 96 33.60 -14.02 9.42
C ALA A 96 32.34 -13.82 10.29
N PHE A 97 31.43 -14.79 10.24
CA PHE A 97 30.22 -14.79 11.06
C PHE A 97 30.54 -15.04 12.53
N ASP A 98 31.38 -16.05 12.80
CA ASP A 98 31.81 -16.41 14.16
C ASP A 98 33.12 -17.21 14.13
N PHE A 99 33.69 -17.48 15.30
CA PHE A 99 34.93 -18.20 15.50
C PHE A 99 34.80 -19.32 16.55
N ILE A 100 35.36 -20.49 16.27
CA ILE A 100 35.35 -21.67 17.14
C ILE A 100 36.78 -22.17 17.39
N SER A 101 37.11 -22.45 18.65
CA SER A 101 38.40 -23.03 19.03
C SER A 101 38.42 -24.55 18.85
N LYS A 102 39.53 -25.13 18.35
CA LYS A 102 39.78 -26.58 18.38
C LYS A 102 40.30 -26.98 19.79
N PRO A 103 39.82 -28.08 20.40
CA PRO A 103 38.76 -28.97 19.92
C PRO A 103 37.37 -28.30 20.05
N PRO A 104 36.49 -28.45 19.03
CA PRO A 104 35.18 -27.81 19.05
C PRO A 104 34.28 -28.45 20.11
N ASP A 105 33.63 -27.61 20.93
CA ASP A 105 32.53 -28.04 21.80
C ASP A 105 31.28 -28.29 20.94
N LEU A 106 30.67 -29.47 21.09
CA LEU A 106 29.53 -29.91 20.29
C LEU A 106 28.36 -28.92 20.37
N ASN A 107 27.98 -28.50 21.58
CA ASN A 107 26.84 -27.61 21.78
C ASN A 107 27.12 -26.23 21.18
N ARG A 108 28.33 -25.71 21.36
CA ARG A 108 28.73 -24.43 20.77
C ARG A 108 28.73 -24.48 19.24
N LEU A 109 29.25 -25.53 18.65
CA LEU A 109 29.26 -25.70 17.18
C LEU A 109 27.84 -25.68 16.63
N LEU A 110 26.94 -26.48 17.18
CA LEU A 110 25.56 -26.57 16.69
C LEU A 110 24.79 -25.25 16.84
N ILE A 111 24.98 -24.54 17.96
CA ILE A 111 24.37 -23.21 18.17
C ILE A 111 24.89 -22.20 17.13
N THR A 112 26.21 -22.15 16.92
CA THR A 112 26.81 -21.22 15.96
C THR A 112 26.37 -21.53 14.53
N VAL A 113 26.36 -22.81 14.14
CA VAL A 113 25.88 -23.28 12.82
C VAL A 113 24.43 -22.88 12.59
N ARG A 114 23.54 -23.14 13.57
CA ARG A 114 22.12 -22.77 13.48
C ARG A 114 21.93 -21.27 13.33
N ASN A 115 22.61 -20.47 14.14
CA ASN A 115 22.53 -19.00 14.07
C ASN A 115 23.04 -18.47 12.71
N ALA A 116 24.07 -19.08 12.15
CA ALA A 116 24.62 -18.70 10.85
C ALA A 116 23.63 -19.00 9.71
N LEU A 117 23.03 -20.19 9.72
CA LEU A 117 22.01 -20.61 8.75
C LEU A 117 20.72 -19.76 8.85
N ASP A 118 20.28 -19.45 10.06
CA ASP A 118 19.11 -18.59 10.29
C ASP A 118 19.35 -17.17 9.75
N ARG A 119 20.56 -16.61 9.90
CA ARG A 119 20.90 -15.32 9.30
C ARG A 119 20.94 -15.39 7.77
N GLY A 120 21.50 -16.46 7.20
CA GLY A 120 21.54 -16.67 5.76
C GLY A 120 20.14 -16.70 5.15
N SER A 121 19.23 -17.48 5.76
CA SER A 121 17.83 -17.56 5.32
C SER A 121 17.10 -16.23 5.44
N LEU A 122 17.27 -15.48 6.54
CA LEU A 122 16.66 -14.16 6.72
C LEU A 122 17.15 -13.12 5.70
N VAL A 123 18.43 -13.13 5.33
CA VAL A 123 18.97 -12.22 4.31
C VAL A 123 18.42 -12.57 2.93
N VAL A 124 18.35 -13.86 2.58
CA VAL A 124 17.78 -14.33 1.31
C VAL A 124 16.28 -14.04 1.23
N GLU A 125 15.54 -14.25 2.32
CA GLU A 125 14.11 -13.96 2.41
C GLU A 125 13.87 -12.46 2.30
N ALA A 126 14.65 -11.62 3.00
CA ALA A 126 14.59 -10.18 2.88
C ALA A 126 14.89 -9.69 1.46
N LYS A 127 15.85 -10.30 0.76
CA LYS A 127 16.20 -9.99 -0.64
C LYS A 127 15.10 -10.44 -1.61
N THR A 128 14.47 -11.58 -1.35
CA THR A 128 13.38 -12.13 -2.16
C THR A 128 12.08 -11.35 -1.96
N LEU A 129 11.74 -10.99 -0.73
CA LEU A 129 10.66 -10.07 -0.38
C LEU A 129 10.90 -8.69 -0.99
N LYS A 130 12.11 -8.13 -0.84
CA LYS A 130 12.51 -6.89 -1.52
C LYS A 130 12.30 -6.99 -3.03
N ARG A 131 12.73 -8.07 -3.69
CA ARG A 131 12.53 -8.26 -5.15
C ARG A 131 11.06 -8.42 -5.56
N LYS A 132 10.22 -9.11 -4.77
CA LYS A 132 8.79 -9.25 -5.04
C LYS A 132 8.01 -7.94 -4.79
N VAL A 133 8.44 -7.13 -3.84
CA VAL A 133 7.84 -5.82 -3.51
C VAL A 133 8.40 -4.69 -4.40
N SER A 134 9.59 -4.87 -4.98
CA SER A 134 10.38 -3.84 -5.69
C SER A 134 9.86 -3.42 -7.07
N LYS A 135 8.84 -4.05 -7.67
CA LYS A 135 8.29 -3.50 -8.91
C LYS A 135 7.22 -2.47 -8.56
N VAL A 136 7.65 -1.21 -8.38
CA VAL A 136 6.70 -0.09 -8.35
C VAL A 136 5.89 -0.14 -9.65
N ARG A 137 4.56 -0.04 -9.52
CA ARG A 137 3.66 -0.10 -10.68
C ARG A 137 4.04 0.99 -11.69
N PRO A 138 4.13 0.70 -13.00
CA PRO A 138 4.41 1.73 -13.98
C PRO A 138 3.35 2.82 -13.97
N ILE A 139 3.77 4.09 -14.14
CA ILE A 139 2.83 5.17 -14.44
C ILE A 139 2.28 4.91 -15.84
N LEU A 140 1.05 4.43 -15.89
CA LEU A 140 0.30 4.19 -17.12
C LEU A 140 -0.27 5.50 -17.67
N GLY A 141 -0.16 5.68 -18.98
CA GLY A 141 -0.64 6.86 -19.69
C GLY A 141 0.38 7.37 -20.70
N GLU A 142 -0.17 7.84 -21.83
CA GLU A 142 0.54 8.39 -22.98
C GLU A 142 0.13 9.85 -23.26
N SER A 143 -0.85 10.37 -22.52
CA SER A 143 -1.23 11.78 -22.59
C SER A 143 -0.03 12.70 -22.35
N GLN A 144 -0.02 13.85 -23.05
CA GLN A 144 1.08 14.81 -22.98
C GLN A 144 1.39 15.28 -21.54
N ALA A 145 0.36 15.36 -20.70
CA ALA A 145 0.54 15.71 -19.29
C ALA A 145 1.31 14.63 -18.52
N ILE A 146 1.02 13.35 -18.77
CA ILE A 146 1.72 12.22 -18.12
C ILE A 146 3.15 12.10 -18.63
N VAL A 147 3.39 12.34 -19.92
CA VAL A 147 4.76 12.37 -20.48
C VAL A 147 5.60 13.45 -19.79
N LYS A 148 5.06 14.68 -19.65
CA LYS A 148 5.74 15.76 -18.91
C LYS A 148 6.02 15.40 -17.46
N ILE A 149 5.10 14.73 -16.78
CA ILE A 149 5.30 14.25 -15.40
C ILE A 149 6.45 13.23 -15.37
N LYS A 150 6.47 12.23 -16.27
CA LYS A 150 7.55 11.24 -16.37
C LYS A 150 8.91 11.91 -16.56
N GLU A 151 9.02 12.82 -17.52
CA GLU A 151 10.25 13.60 -17.78
C GLU A 151 10.69 14.43 -16.56
N THR A 152 9.72 15.01 -15.84
CA THR A 152 10.01 15.78 -14.63
C THR A 152 10.53 14.87 -13.52
N ILE A 153 9.91 13.70 -13.32
CA ILE A 153 10.38 12.68 -12.37
C ILE A 153 11.80 12.23 -12.73
N ASP A 154 12.10 12.01 -14.01
CA ASP A 154 13.44 11.63 -14.47
C ASP A 154 14.51 12.69 -14.15
N ARG A 155 14.16 13.97 -14.27
CA ARG A 155 15.09 15.07 -13.96
C ARG A 155 15.26 15.30 -12.46
N VAL A 156 14.17 15.14 -11.68
CA VAL A 156 14.12 15.51 -10.26
C VAL A 156 14.49 14.33 -9.35
N GLY A 157 14.26 13.10 -9.80
CA GLY A 157 14.54 11.86 -9.09
C GLY A 157 15.96 11.82 -8.49
N PRO A 158 17.03 12.04 -9.28
CA PRO A 158 18.42 11.99 -8.81
C PRO A 158 18.83 13.11 -7.85
N THR A 159 17.97 14.10 -7.60
CA THR A 159 18.26 15.26 -6.73
C THR A 159 17.66 15.07 -5.34
N ASP A 160 18.20 15.75 -4.33
CA ASP A 160 17.57 15.85 -2.98
C ASP A 160 16.52 16.96 -2.88
N ALA A 161 16.06 17.49 -4.02
CA ALA A 161 15.03 18.53 -4.03
C ALA A 161 13.72 18.01 -3.44
N ARG A 162 13.07 18.89 -2.68
CA ARG A 162 11.74 18.68 -2.10
C ARG A 162 10.70 18.84 -3.19
N VAL A 163 9.70 17.96 -3.18
CA VAL A 163 8.68 17.92 -4.22
C VAL A 163 7.30 18.02 -3.57
N LEU A 164 6.48 18.93 -4.09
CA LEU A 164 5.07 19.03 -3.78
C LEU A 164 4.24 18.50 -4.96
N VAL A 165 3.51 17.42 -4.74
CA VAL A 165 2.64 16.78 -5.71
C VAL A 165 1.19 17.23 -5.47
N THR A 166 0.60 17.95 -6.41
CA THR A 166 -0.79 18.40 -6.31
C THR A 166 -1.68 17.59 -7.24
N GLY A 167 -2.94 17.37 -6.85
CA GLY A 167 -3.90 16.70 -7.73
C GLY A 167 -5.10 16.15 -6.98
N ALA A 168 -6.18 15.90 -7.71
CA ALA A 168 -7.43 15.39 -7.15
C ALA A 168 -7.26 14.02 -6.46
N ASN A 169 -8.22 13.67 -5.61
CA ASN A 169 -8.23 12.36 -4.94
C ASN A 169 -8.27 11.22 -5.96
N GLY A 170 -7.41 10.22 -5.74
CA GLY A 170 -7.32 9.05 -6.63
C GLY A 170 -6.69 9.32 -8.00
N SER A 171 -6.04 10.48 -8.23
CA SER A 171 -5.37 10.79 -9.51
C SER A 171 -4.02 10.09 -9.70
N GLY A 172 -3.45 9.51 -8.64
CA GLY A 172 -2.17 8.80 -8.66
C GLY A 172 -0.98 9.55 -8.02
N LYS A 173 -1.24 10.50 -7.11
CA LYS A 173 -0.18 11.26 -6.40
C LYS A 173 0.84 10.35 -5.69
N GLU A 174 0.35 9.33 -4.99
CA GLU A 174 1.18 8.32 -4.29
C GLU A 174 2.11 7.59 -5.27
N LEU A 175 1.63 7.26 -6.46
CA LEU A 175 2.44 6.61 -7.49
C LEU A 175 3.58 7.51 -7.96
N VAL A 176 3.31 8.80 -8.17
CA VAL A 176 4.34 9.79 -8.50
C VAL A 176 5.41 9.87 -7.40
N ALA A 177 5.01 9.88 -6.13
CA ALA A 177 5.94 9.91 -5.00
C ALA A 177 6.83 8.66 -4.95
N ARG A 178 6.26 7.47 -5.17
CA ARG A 178 7.01 6.21 -5.25
C ARG A 178 8.02 6.22 -6.39
N TRP A 179 7.63 6.68 -7.57
CA TRP A 179 8.54 6.80 -8.72
C TRP A 179 9.67 7.80 -8.49
N LEU A 180 9.41 8.92 -7.81
CA LEU A 180 10.44 9.88 -7.41
C LEU A 180 11.47 9.25 -6.46
N HIS A 181 11.02 8.40 -5.52
CA HIS A 181 11.91 7.67 -4.63
C HIS A 181 12.72 6.60 -5.38
N GLU A 182 12.07 5.82 -6.24
CA GLU A 182 12.70 4.72 -7.00
C GLU A 182 13.77 5.23 -7.97
N LYS A 183 13.58 6.42 -8.56
CA LYS A 183 14.58 7.09 -9.43
C LYS A 183 15.58 7.96 -8.68
N SER A 184 15.63 7.87 -7.35
CA SER A 184 16.55 8.67 -6.54
C SER A 184 17.80 7.92 -6.11
N ASN A 185 18.80 8.66 -5.66
CA ASN A 185 19.99 8.09 -5.01
C ASN A 185 19.65 7.34 -3.71
N ARG A 186 18.42 7.50 -3.19
CA ARG A 186 17.91 6.88 -1.97
C ARG A 186 16.96 5.71 -2.25
N ALA A 187 16.89 5.19 -3.48
CA ALA A 187 15.97 4.11 -3.86
C ALA A 187 16.15 2.79 -3.06
N ASN A 188 17.35 2.55 -2.51
CA ASN A 188 17.64 1.40 -1.65
C ASN A 188 17.31 1.64 -0.16
N ALA A 189 17.00 2.88 0.20
CA ALA A 189 16.66 3.32 1.55
C ALA A 189 15.14 3.26 1.77
N PRO A 190 14.62 3.35 3.01
CA PRO A 190 13.18 3.23 3.23
C PRO A 190 12.39 4.41 2.66
N LEU A 191 11.25 4.09 2.05
CA LEU A 191 10.17 5.05 1.79
C LEU A 191 9.13 4.91 2.90
N ILE A 192 9.03 5.92 3.77
CA ILE A 192 8.05 5.96 4.85
C ILE A 192 6.87 6.83 4.42
N GLU A 193 5.69 6.23 4.33
CA GLU A 193 4.46 6.91 3.95
C GLU A 193 3.63 7.29 5.18
N VAL A 194 3.12 8.51 5.20
CA VAL A 194 2.23 9.01 6.27
C VAL A 194 1.06 9.73 5.63
N ASN A 195 -0.15 9.22 5.87
CA ASN A 195 -1.37 9.90 5.47
C ASN A 195 -1.84 10.81 6.62
N CYS A 196 -1.74 12.12 6.41
CA CYS A 196 -2.09 13.11 7.44
C CYS A 196 -3.59 13.19 7.69
N ALA A 197 -4.44 12.88 6.72
CA ALA A 197 -5.89 12.89 6.86
C ALA A 197 -6.44 11.68 7.65
N ALA A 198 -5.72 10.56 7.64
CA ALA A 198 -6.14 9.33 8.33
C ALA A 198 -5.83 9.34 9.84
N ILE A 199 -4.93 10.22 10.29
CA ILE A 199 -4.48 10.28 11.68
C ILE A 199 -5.22 11.42 12.38
N PRO A 200 -5.81 11.19 13.57
CA PRO A 200 -6.38 12.27 14.37
C PRO A 200 -5.37 13.39 14.60
N SER A 201 -5.83 14.65 14.52
CA SER A 201 -4.98 15.84 14.62
C SER A 201 -4.16 15.92 15.92
N GLU A 202 -4.65 15.31 17.00
CA GLU A 202 -3.94 15.23 18.28
C GLU A 202 -2.77 14.23 18.27
N LEU A 203 -2.84 13.19 17.44
CA LEU A 203 -1.85 12.11 17.38
C LEU A 203 -0.82 12.29 16.28
N ILE A 204 -1.07 13.16 15.29
CA ILE A 204 -0.19 13.35 14.14
C ILE A 204 1.23 13.77 14.55
N GLU A 205 1.37 14.60 15.59
CA GLU A 205 2.69 14.99 16.11
C GLU A 205 3.46 13.81 16.69
N SER A 206 2.76 12.99 17.47
CA SER A 206 3.33 11.81 18.12
C SER A 206 3.73 10.74 17.09
N GLU A 207 2.96 10.57 16.02
CA GLU A 207 3.32 9.69 14.91
C GLU A 207 4.53 10.23 14.12
N LEU A 208 4.53 11.52 13.74
CA LEU A 208 5.59 12.10 12.93
C LEU A 208 6.93 12.21 13.66
N PHE A 209 6.92 12.72 14.89
CA PHE A 209 8.14 13.05 15.64
C PHE A 209 8.47 12.05 16.75
N GLY A 210 7.55 11.14 17.08
CA GLY A 210 7.71 10.24 18.21
C GLY A 210 7.44 10.94 19.53
N HIS A 211 7.45 10.17 20.62
CA HIS A 211 7.21 10.69 21.95
C HIS A 211 8.05 9.99 23.00
N GLU A 212 8.38 10.74 24.06
CA GLU A 212 9.03 10.20 25.25
C GLU A 212 7.99 9.58 26.21
N LYS A 213 8.45 8.67 27.07
CA LYS A 213 7.57 8.03 28.05
C LYS A 213 6.96 9.10 28.98
N GLY A 214 5.63 9.12 29.10
CA GLY A 214 4.91 10.05 29.97
C GLY A 214 4.63 11.43 29.36
N SER A 215 4.87 11.64 28.06
CA SER A 215 4.58 12.92 27.38
C SER A 215 3.09 13.28 27.31
N PHE A 216 2.19 12.29 27.39
CA PHE A 216 0.74 12.45 27.48
C PHE A 216 0.14 11.23 28.20
N THR A 217 -1.15 11.28 28.56
CA THR A 217 -1.81 10.29 29.44
C THR A 217 -1.73 8.84 28.95
N SER A 218 -1.68 8.61 27.64
CA SER A 218 -1.55 7.29 27.01
C SER A 218 -0.11 6.92 26.58
N ALA A 219 0.90 7.74 26.90
CA ALA A 219 2.31 7.53 26.54
C ALA A 219 3.02 6.53 27.49
N ILE A 220 2.63 5.26 27.42
CA ILE A 220 3.13 4.20 28.33
C ILE A 220 4.60 3.83 28.04
N LYS A 221 5.03 3.94 26.79
CA LYS A 221 6.40 3.65 26.33
C LYS A 221 6.87 4.71 25.35
N GLN A 222 8.18 4.89 25.22
CA GLN A 222 8.77 5.71 24.19
C GLN A 222 8.47 5.13 22.80
N ARG A 223 8.19 6.00 21.82
CA ARG A 223 7.95 5.61 20.43
C ARG A 223 8.79 6.43 19.46
N ILE A 224 9.40 5.75 18.50
CA ILE A 224 10.18 6.36 17.41
C ILE A 224 9.22 6.98 16.39
N GLY A 225 9.51 8.21 15.98
CA GLY A 225 8.71 8.93 14.99
C GLY A 225 9.00 8.51 13.55
N LYS A 226 8.10 8.89 12.63
CA LYS A 226 8.26 8.63 11.19
C LYS A 226 9.44 9.39 10.59
N PHE A 227 9.77 10.61 11.06
CA PHE A 227 10.96 11.33 10.61
C PHE A 227 12.25 10.60 10.98
N GLU A 228 12.35 10.09 12.21
CA GLU A 228 13.50 9.32 12.68
C GLU A 228 13.62 7.99 11.91
N SER A 229 12.49 7.32 11.69
CA SER A 229 12.42 6.06 10.92
C SER A 229 12.77 6.24 9.43
N ALA A 230 12.55 7.43 8.88
CA ALA A 230 12.83 7.77 7.49
C ALA A 230 14.26 8.30 7.27
N SER A 231 15.08 8.42 8.32
CA SER A 231 16.45 8.93 8.22
C SER A 231 17.29 8.08 7.26
N GLY A 232 18.03 8.75 6.37
CA GLY A 232 18.74 8.16 5.23
C GLY A 232 17.85 7.89 4.01
N GLY A 233 16.51 7.90 4.15
CA GLY A 233 15.54 7.56 3.13
C GLY A 233 14.65 8.72 2.67
N THR A 234 13.39 8.41 2.39
CA THR A 234 12.39 9.37 1.92
C THR A 234 11.14 9.30 2.79
N LEU A 235 10.63 10.46 3.19
CA LEU A 235 9.35 10.61 3.88
C LEU A 235 8.32 11.16 2.90
N PHE A 236 7.26 10.38 2.65
CA PHE A 236 6.11 10.80 1.87
C PHE A 236 4.98 11.23 2.80
N LEU A 237 4.61 12.51 2.72
CA LEU A 237 3.52 13.13 3.47
C LEU A 237 2.31 13.29 2.55
N ASP A 238 1.34 12.39 2.64
CA ASP A 238 0.10 12.46 1.88
C ASP A 238 -0.95 13.31 2.60
N GLU A 239 -1.70 14.07 1.81
CA GLU A 239 -2.68 15.05 2.27
C GLU A 239 -2.14 16.04 3.33
N ILE A 240 -0.99 16.67 3.05
CA ILE A 240 -0.32 17.64 3.94
C ILE A 240 -1.23 18.81 4.35
N GLY A 241 -2.23 19.14 3.53
CA GLY A 241 -3.23 20.18 3.80
C GLY A 241 -4.23 19.84 4.93
N ASP A 242 -4.22 18.61 5.46
CA ASP A 242 -5.04 18.19 6.61
C ASP A 242 -4.24 18.21 7.93
N MET A 243 -2.98 18.65 7.91
CA MET A 243 -2.13 18.69 9.10
C MET A 243 -2.50 19.83 10.05
N SER A 244 -2.46 19.56 11.37
CA SER A 244 -2.66 20.58 12.40
C SER A 244 -1.58 21.67 12.34
N HIS A 245 -1.93 22.89 12.73
CA HIS A 245 -1.01 24.04 12.67
C HIS A 245 0.25 23.86 13.53
N SER A 246 0.14 23.13 14.65
CA SER A 246 1.26 22.80 15.54
C SER A 246 2.22 21.78 14.91
N ALA A 247 1.69 20.76 14.23
CA ALA A 247 2.50 19.81 13.46
C ALA A 247 3.21 20.51 12.28
N GLN A 248 2.52 21.41 11.57
CA GLN A 248 3.12 22.21 10.49
C GLN A 248 4.35 23.00 10.97
N ALA A 249 4.29 23.61 12.16
CA ALA A 249 5.42 24.34 12.73
C ALA A 249 6.63 23.44 13.03
N LYS A 250 6.41 22.22 13.54
CA LYS A 250 7.49 21.25 13.77
C LYS A 250 8.06 20.69 12.47
N VAL A 251 7.22 20.42 11.47
CA VAL A 251 7.68 20.00 10.13
C VAL A 251 8.56 21.10 9.52
N LEU A 252 8.14 22.36 9.61
CA LEU A 252 8.95 23.49 9.14
C LEU A 252 10.33 23.51 9.80
N ARG A 253 10.39 23.33 11.13
CA ARG A 253 11.67 23.28 11.86
C ARG A 253 12.54 22.10 11.40
N ALA A 254 11.94 20.92 11.25
CA ALA A 254 12.63 19.74 10.74
C ALA A 254 13.22 19.97 9.34
N LEU A 255 12.48 20.65 8.46
CA LEU A 255 12.92 21.01 7.11
C LEU A 255 13.96 22.14 7.07
N GLN A 256 14.13 22.93 8.12
CA GLN A 256 15.10 24.03 8.16
C GLN A 256 16.40 23.61 8.83
N GLU A 257 16.29 22.91 9.96
CA GLU A 257 17.43 22.57 10.82
C GLU A 257 17.95 21.14 10.57
N ASN A 258 17.22 20.30 9.82
CA ASN A 258 17.48 18.85 9.70
C ASN A 258 17.56 18.16 11.07
N LYS A 259 16.78 18.68 12.02
CA LYS A 259 16.71 18.22 13.40
C LYS A 259 15.28 18.13 13.84
N ILE A 260 14.97 17.10 14.63
CA ILE A 260 13.66 16.92 15.25
C ILE A 260 13.80 16.82 16.77
N THR A 261 12.74 17.15 17.47
CA THR A 261 12.57 16.90 18.90
C THR A 261 11.33 16.04 19.12
N ARG A 262 11.44 15.02 19.99
CA ARG A 262 10.30 14.18 20.32
C ARG A 262 9.27 14.96 21.14
N VAL A 263 8.02 14.56 21.08
CA VAL A 263 6.97 15.15 21.92
C VAL A 263 7.30 14.91 23.40
N GLY A 264 7.40 15.99 24.18
CA GLY A 264 7.76 15.95 25.60
C GLY A 264 9.26 15.74 25.87
N GLY A 265 10.11 15.73 24.85
CA GLY A 265 11.56 15.62 24.98
C GLY A 265 12.28 16.90 24.57
N GLU A 266 13.44 17.15 25.18
CA GLU A 266 14.30 18.30 24.86
C GLU A 266 15.49 17.94 23.96
N LYS A 267 15.76 16.64 23.79
CA LYS A 267 16.88 16.14 23.00
C LYS A 267 16.62 16.38 21.51
N GLU A 268 17.52 17.13 20.87
CA GLU A 268 17.57 17.26 19.41
C GLU A 268 18.18 16.01 18.77
N ILE A 269 17.56 15.56 17.68
CA ILE A 269 17.97 14.39 16.91
C ILE A 269 18.18 14.84 15.47
N GLU A 270 19.39 14.67 14.94
CA GLU A 270 19.70 14.94 13.54
C GLU A 270 19.06 13.88 12.64
N VAL A 271 18.41 14.35 11.57
CA VAL A 271 17.73 13.51 10.58
C VAL A 271 18.07 13.98 9.17
N ASP A 272 18.51 13.05 8.33
CA ASP A 272 18.74 13.29 6.90
C ASP A 272 17.61 12.64 6.11
N VAL A 273 16.58 13.39 5.76
CA VAL A 273 15.36 12.87 5.15
C VAL A 273 14.97 13.69 3.94
N ARG A 274 14.81 13.03 2.79
CA ARG A 274 14.16 13.65 1.63
C ARG A 274 12.65 13.69 1.85
N VAL A 275 12.03 14.85 1.72
CA VAL A 275 10.57 15.00 1.90
C VAL A 275 9.86 15.18 0.56
N ILE A 276 8.85 14.36 0.34
CA ILE A 276 7.89 14.48 -0.76
C ILE A 276 6.52 14.69 -0.11
N ALA A 277 5.82 15.76 -0.49
CA ALA A 277 4.48 16.06 0.03
C ALA A 277 3.44 15.93 -1.08
N ALA A 278 2.23 15.49 -0.74
CA ALA A 278 1.08 15.47 -1.63
C ALA A 278 -0.15 16.13 -0.99
N THR A 279 -1.02 16.70 -1.83
CA THR A 279 -2.28 17.32 -1.38
C THR A 279 -3.32 17.32 -2.49
N ASN A 280 -4.59 17.15 -2.11
CA ASN A 280 -5.75 17.43 -2.95
C ASN A 280 -6.29 18.86 -2.82
N LYS A 281 -5.93 19.57 -1.73
CA LYS A 281 -6.41 20.92 -1.45
C LYS A 281 -5.59 21.97 -2.18
N ASP A 282 -6.23 23.10 -2.42
CA ASP A 282 -5.57 24.32 -2.85
C ASP A 282 -4.91 25.00 -1.64
N LEU A 283 -3.61 24.75 -1.46
CA LEU A 283 -2.86 25.26 -0.31
C LEU A 283 -2.85 26.79 -0.24
N LEU A 284 -2.95 27.50 -1.36
CA LEU A 284 -2.98 28.97 -1.35
C LEU A 284 -4.27 29.48 -0.69
N LYS A 285 -5.40 28.83 -0.96
CA LYS A 285 -6.68 29.14 -0.29
C LYS A 285 -6.67 28.75 1.18
N GLU A 286 -6.04 27.62 1.53
CA GLU A 286 -5.88 27.22 2.94
C GLU A 286 -4.97 28.18 3.72
N ILE A 287 -3.99 28.80 3.07
CA ILE A 287 -3.18 29.88 3.65
C ILE A 287 -4.03 31.12 3.90
N GLU A 288 -4.86 31.54 2.93
CA GLU A 288 -5.79 32.66 3.10
C GLU A 288 -6.80 32.42 4.22
N ALA A 289 -7.24 31.18 4.39
CA ALA A 289 -8.13 30.77 5.48
C ALA A 289 -7.42 30.62 6.84
N GLY A 290 -6.09 30.72 6.90
CA GLY A 290 -5.30 30.55 8.13
C GLY A 290 -5.09 29.10 8.58
N ASN A 291 -5.46 28.12 7.76
CA ASN A 291 -5.32 26.69 8.05
C ASN A 291 -3.95 26.13 7.68
N PHE A 292 -3.20 26.83 6.82
CA PHE A 292 -1.87 26.40 6.38
C PHE A 292 -0.85 27.53 6.44
N ARG A 293 0.40 27.20 6.80
CA ARG A 293 1.46 28.22 6.91
C ARG A 293 2.13 28.51 5.58
N MET A 294 2.28 29.79 5.26
CA MET A 294 2.96 30.26 4.04
C MET A 294 4.45 29.88 4.01
N ASP A 295 5.13 29.94 5.15
CA ASP A 295 6.56 29.59 5.25
C ASP A 295 6.81 28.09 4.95
N LEU A 296 5.94 27.20 5.42
CA LEU A 296 5.98 25.78 5.11
C LEU A 296 5.70 25.52 3.62
N TYR A 297 4.72 26.22 3.04
CA TYR A 297 4.41 26.10 1.61
C TYR A 297 5.64 26.39 0.74
N HIS A 298 6.37 27.48 0.99
CA HIS A 298 7.57 27.82 0.22
C HIS A 298 8.73 26.84 0.42
N ARG A 299 8.81 26.17 1.57
CA ARG A 299 9.84 25.14 1.83
C ARG A 299 9.52 23.79 1.19
N LEU A 300 8.25 23.48 0.96
CA LEU A 300 7.80 22.24 0.30
C LEU A 300 7.71 22.40 -1.22
N SER A 301 7.24 23.55 -1.71
CA SER A 301 6.98 23.82 -3.14
C SER A 301 8.23 24.22 -3.94
N VAL A 302 9.38 23.59 -3.65
CA VAL A 302 10.62 23.82 -4.43
C VAL A 302 10.42 23.31 -5.86
N ILE A 303 9.92 22.09 -6.00
CA ILE A 303 9.46 21.53 -7.27
C ILE A 303 7.98 21.20 -7.13
N LEU A 304 7.16 21.70 -8.05
CA LEU A 304 5.73 21.43 -8.10
C LEU A 304 5.41 20.47 -9.24
N ILE A 305 4.77 19.34 -8.93
CA ILE A 305 4.26 18.39 -9.93
C ILE A 305 2.75 18.32 -9.81
N HIS A 306 2.05 18.82 -10.83
CA HIS A 306 0.59 18.73 -10.87
C HIS A 306 0.15 17.47 -11.63
N VAL A 307 -0.61 16.62 -10.95
CA VAL A 307 -1.20 15.40 -11.53
C VAL A 307 -2.63 15.71 -11.98
N PRO A 308 -2.89 15.72 -13.30
CA PRO A 308 -4.20 16.10 -13.81
C PRO A 308 -5.27 15.06 -13.45
N PRO A 309 -6.52 15.51 -13.28
CA PRO A 309 -7.65 14.61 -13.12
C PRO A 309 -7.84 13.74 -14.38
N LEU A 310 -8.48 12.59 -14.22
CA LEU A 310 -8.67 11.63 -15.30
C LEU A 310 -9.51 12.21 -16.46
N ILE A 311 -10.40 13.16 -16.15
CA ILE A 311 -11.25 13.84 -17.14
C ILE A 311 -10.46 14.67 -18.17
N GLU A 312 -9.25 15.14 -17.81
CA GLU A 312 -8.35 15.89 -18.68
C GLU A 312 -7.45 14.99 -19.53
N ARG A 313 -7.46 13.68 -19.28
CA ARG A 313 -6.64 12.67 -19.98
C ARG A 313 -7.46 11.43 -20.35
N LYS A 314 -8.58 11.64 -21.05
CA LYS A 314 -9.51 10.57 -21.44
C LYS A 314 -8.88 9.52 -22.34
N ASP A 315 -7.87 9.88 -23.11
CA ASP A 315 -7.15 8.96 -24.00
C ASP A 315 -6.46 7.83 -23.21
N ASP A 316 -6.00 8.13 -21.99
CA ASP A 316 -5.35 7.15 -21.10
C ASP A 316 -6.34 6.14 -20.52
N ILE A 317 -7.67 6.41 -20.53
CA ILE A 317 -8.68 5.51 -19.95
C ILE A 317 -8.64 4.14 -20.63
N THR A 318 -8.45 4.09 -21.94
CA THR A 318 -8.39 2.81 -22.68
C THR A 318 -7.25 1.94 -22.19
N LEU A 319 -6.05 2.53 -22.06
CA LEU A 319 -4.84 1.84 -21.61
C LEU A 319 -4.96 1.42 -20.14
N LEU A 320 -5.50 2.30 -19.28
CA LEU A 320 -5.76 2.01 -17.88
C LEU A 320 -6.75 0.85 -17.73
N THR A 321 -7.83 0.85 -18.52
CA THR A 321 -8.85 -0.18 -18.47
C THR A 321 -8.32 -1.55 -18.84
N GLN A 322 -7.53 -1.65 -19.90
CA GLN A 322 -6.91 -2.91 -20.32
C GLN A 322 -5.96 -3.47 -19.25
N ASN A 323 -5.08 -2.63 -18.70
CA ASN A 323 -4.16 -3.05 -17.65
C ASN A 323 -4.90 -3.50 -16.37
N PHE A 324 -5.90 -2.74 -15.92
CA PHE A 324 -6.69 -3.14 -14.75
C PHE A 324 -7.49 -4.42 -15.00
N LEU A 325 -7.99 -4.65 -16.22
CA LEU A 325 -8.64 -5.92 -16.57
C LEU A 325 -7.70 -7.10 -16.40
N GLU A 326 -6.49 -7.01 -16.96
CA GLU A 326 -5.49 -8.08 -16.87
C GLU A 326 -5.04 -8.31 -15.42
N GLU A 327 -4.73 -7.23 -14.70
CA GLU A 327 -4.28 -7.27 -13.31
C GLU A 327 -5.34 -7.90 -12.39
N ILE A 328 -6.57 -7.39 -12.44
CA ILE A 328 -7.65 -7.85 -11.57
C ILE A 328 -8.04 -9.29 -11.93
N CYS A 329 -8.11 -9.65 -13.21
CA CYS A 329 -8.40 -11.04 -13.59
C CYS A 329 -7.30 -12.01 -13.10
N ALA A 330 -6.03 -11.60 -13.15
CA ALA A 330 -4.93 -12.40 -12.60
C ALA A 330 -5.02 -12.54 -11.06
N GLU A 331 -5.38 -11.46 -10.34
CA GLU A 331 -5.60 -11.49 -8.88
C GLU A 331 -6.74 -12.44 -8.49
N TYR A 332 -7.84 -12.45 -9.25
CA TYR A 332 -9.00 -13.32 -9.01
C TYR A 332 -8.88 -14.73 -9.61
N GLY A 333 -7.80 -15.03 -10.35
CA GLY A 333 -7.63 -16.31 -11.04
C GLY A 333 -8.67 -16.57 -12.14
N MET A 334 -9.20 -15.51 -12.77
CA MET A 334 -10.21 -15.57 -13.82
C MET A 334 -9.58 -15.34 -15.21
N PRO A 335 -10.16 -15.90 -16.29
CA PRO A 335 -9.74 -15.54 -17.64
C PRO A 335 -10.08 -14.07 -17.93
N VAL A 336 -9.18 -13.38 -18.62
CA VAL A 336 -9.37 -11.96 -19.01
C VAL A 336 -10.66 -11.81 -19.82
N LYS A 337 -11.59 -11.01 -19.30
CA LYS A 337 -12.86 -10.72 -19.98
C LYS A 337 -12.63 -9.75 -21.14
N LYS A 338 -13.42 -9.92 -22.20
CA LYS A 338 -13.42 -8.98 -23.32
C LYS A 338 -14.29 -7.77 -22.98
N ILE A 339 -13.82 -6.58 -23.31
CA ILE A 339 -14.60 -5.34 -23.23
C ILE A 339 -14.96 -4.88 -24.64
N SER A 340 -16.23 -4.53 -24.88
CA SER A 340 -16.65 -4.00 -26.18
C SER A 340 -16.13 -2.56 -26.38
N GLU A 341 -15.97 -2.15 -27.65
CA GLU A 341 -15.62 -0.75 -27.97
C GLU A 341 -16.70 0.21 -27.45
N SER A 342 -17.98 -0.16 -27.54
CA SER A 342 -19.08 0.63 -26.97
C SER A 342 -18.96 0.84 -25.46
N ALA A 343 -18.46 -0.17 -24.72
CA ALA A 343 -18.23 -0.08 -23.29
C ALA A 343 -17.05 0.86 -22.97
N LEU A 344 -15.98 0.81 -23.77
CA LEU A 344 -14.85 1.74 -23.62
C LEU A 344 -15.26 3.19 -23.86
N ASP A 345 -16.08 3.45 -24.87
CA ASP A 345 -16.60 4.79 -25.14
C ASP A 345 -17.54 5.27 -24.03
N ALA A 346 -18.36 4.38 -23.48
CA ALA A 346 -19.18 4.68 -22.31
C ALA A 346 -18.31 5.04 -21.09
N LEU A 347 -17.20 4.32 -20.85
CA LEU A 347 -16.25 4.64 -19.78
C LEU A 347 -15.59 6.01 -20.00
N LYS A 348 -15.21 6.37 -21.23
CA LYS A 348 -14.62 7.69 -21.55
C LYS A 348 -15.59 8.86 -21.36
N ALA A 349 -16.90 8.62 -21.46
CA ALA A 349 -17.93 9.64 -21.30
C ALA A 349 -18.20 10.01 -19.83
N LEU A 350 -17.80 9.15 -18.87
CA LEU A 350 -18.03 9.38 -17.45
C LEU A 350 -17.14 10.48 -16.86
N PRO A 351 -17.59 11.17 -15.79
CA PRO A 351 -16.88 12.31 -15.20
C PRO A 351 -15.67 11.93 -14.33
N TRP A 352 -15.62 10.69 -13.79
CA TRP A 352 -14.54 10.17 -12.95
C TRP A 352 -14.09 11.10 -11.82
N THR A 353 -14.99 11.45 -10.90
CA THR A 353 -14.70 12.37 -9.78
C THR A 353 -13.68 11.78 -8.80
N GLY A 354 -13.64 10.45 -8.65
CA GLY A 354 -12.63 9.70 -7.89
C GLY A 354 -11.44 9.23 -8.74
N ASN A 355 -11.33 9.72 -9.99
CA ASN A 355 -10.21 9.50 -10.91
C ASN A 355 -9.86 8.00 -11.11
N ILE A 356 -8.58 7.64 -11.04
CA ILE A 356 -8.09 6.29 -11.32
C ILE A 356 -8.60 5.29 -10.29
N ARG A 357 -8.76 5.70 -9.02
CA ARG A 357 -9.29 4.83 -7.95
C ARG A 357 -10.74 4.43 -8.25
N GLU A 358 -11.56 5.38 -8.71
CA GLU A 358 -12.93 5.09 -9.12
C GLU A 358 -12.97 4.21 -10.37
N LEU A 359 -12.12 4.48 -11.37
CA LEU A 359 -12.01 3.64 -12.57
C LEU A 359 -11.65 2.18 -12.23
N ARG A 360 -10.66 1.96 -11.36
CA ARG A 360 -10.26 0.61 -10.92
C ARG A 360 -11.42 -0.11 -10.24
N ASN A 361 -12.11 0.55 -9.31
CA ASN A 361 -13.26 -0.03 -8.60
C ASN A 361 -14.43 -0.35 -9.56
N MET A 362 -14.64 0.50 -10.58
CA MET A 362 -15.66 0.27 -11.60
C MET A 362 -15.31 -0.94 -12.46
N ILE A 363 -14.05 -1.08 -12.88
CA ILE A 363 -13.60 -2.23 -13.67
C ILE A 363 -13.68 -3.51 -12.84
N GLU A 364 -13.27 -3.48 -11.58
CA GLU A 364 -13.42 -4.60 -10.66
C GLU A 364 -14.88 -5.05 -10.56
N ARG A 365 -15.80 -4.09 -10.40
CA ARG A 365 -17.25 -4.35 -10.38
C ARG A 365 -17.73 -4.98 -11.69
N LEU A 366 -17.28 -4.49 -12.85
CA LEU A 366 -17.65 -5.05 -14.15
C LEU A 366 -17.09 -6.47 -14.33
N ILE A 367 -15.88 -6.75 -13.86
CA ILE A 367 -15.31 -8.11 -13.90
C ILE A 367 -16.14 -9.07 -13.05
N ILE A 368 -16.65 -8.63 -11.89
CA ILE A 368 -17.43 -9.50 -11.01
C ILE A 368 -18.86 -9.72 -11.52
N LEU A 369 -19.53 -8.65 -11.99
CA LEU A 369 -20.97 -8.67 -12.26
C LEU A 369 -21.35 -8.92 -13.72
N SER A 370 -20.46 -8.65 -14.68
CA SER A 370 -20.75 -8.92 -16.09
C SER A 370 -20.51 -10.40 -16.44
N ASP A 371 -21.07 -10.86 -17.55
CA ASP A 371 -20.82 -12.21 -18.08
C ASP A 371 -19.42 -12.31 -18.73
N LYS A 372 -19.30 -13.01 -19.87
CA LYS A 372 -18.03 -13.21 -20.59
C LYS A 372 -17.51 -11.94 -21.29
N THR A 373 -18.42 -11.03 -21.65
CA THR A 373 -18.10 -9.79 -22.36
C THR A 373 -18.75 -8.63 -21.63
N ILE A 374 -17.97 -7.58 -21.35
CA ILE A 374 -18.45 -6.34 -20.76
C ILE A 374 -18.99 -5.45 -21.88
N THR A 375 -20.26 -5.07 -21.78
CA THR A 375 -20.99 -4.24 -22.74
C THR A 375 -21.26 -2.83 -22.19
N ASP A 376 -21.70 -1.91 -23.05
CA ASP A 376 -22.03 -0.55 -22.64
C ASP A 376 -23.24 -0.48 -21.68
N ASN A 377 -24.17 -1.43 -21.81
CA ASN A 377 -25.27 -1.59 -20.86
C ASN A 377 -24.76 -1.90 -19.46
N ASP A 378 -23.75 -2.75 -19.33
CA ASP A 378 -23.14 -3.07 -18.04
C ASP A 378 -22.48 -1.82 -17.43
N VAL A 379 -21.73 -1.06 -18.24
CA VAL A 379 -21.10 0.18 -17.79
C VAL A 379 -22.15 1.17 -17.29
N ARG A 380 -23.24 1.39 -18.04
CA ARG A 380 -24.32 2.30 -17.63
C ARG A 380 -25.07 1.81 -16.39
N ALA A 381 -25.32 0.51 -16.28
CA ALA A 381 -26.02 -0.08 -15.15
C ALA A 381 -25.22 0.06 -13.85
N PHE A 382 -23.89 -0.06 -13.91
CA PHE A 382 -23.04 -0.11 -12.73
C PHE A 382 -22.30 1.20 -12.41
N ALA A 383 -22.33 2.20 -13.30
CA ALA A 383 -21.67 3.49 -13.12
C ALA A 383 -22.31 4.35 -12.00
N ASN A 384 -23.59 4.13 -11.68
CA ASN A 384 -24.31 4.85 -10.63
C ASN A 384 -24.91 3.89 -9.59
N PRO A 385 -24.24 3.62 -8.46
CA PRO A 385 -24.85 2.87 -7.36
C PRO A 385 -25.89 3.69 -6.55
N SER A 386 -25.94 5.02 -6.71
CA SER A 386 -26.81 5.93 -5.94
C SER A 386 -27.84 6.72 -6.78
N GLY A 387 -27.90 6.50 -8.10
CA GLY A 387 -28.92 7.09 -8.97
C GLY A 387 -29.93 6.02 -9.38
N PRO A 388 -31.23 6.35 -9.55
CA PRO A 388 -32.19 5.37 -10.04
C PRO A 388 -31.69 4.89 -11.40
N ALA A 389 -31.52 3.58 -11.54
CA ALA A 389 -31.14 2.92 -12.78
C ALA A 389 -32.18 3.28 -13.86
N THR A 390 -31.92 4.35 -14.60
CA THR A 390 -32.61 4.69 -15.83
C THR A 390 -31.86 3.98 -16.94
N VAL A 391 -32.12 2.67 -17.01
CA VAL A 391 -31.79 1.87 -18.19
C VAL A 391 -32.71 2.37 -19.30
N THR A 392 -32.19 3.29 -20.11
CA THR A 392 -32.76 3.62 -21.42
C THR A 392 -32.42 2.50 -22.39
N THR A 393 -33.17 1.41 -22.32
CA THR A 393 -33.37 0.50 -23.45
C THR A 393 -34.78 0.69 -23.97
N GLY A 394 -34.89 1.33 -25.14
CA GLY A 394 -36.12 1.31 -25.91
C GLY A 394 -36.53 -0.12 -26.18
N GLY A 395 -37.75 -0.48 -25.77
CA GLY A 395 -38.29 -1.83 -25.95
C GLY A 395 -39.29 -2.22 -24.87
N ALA A 396 -40.47 -1.61 -24.92
CA ALA A 396 -41.76 -2.12 -24.45
C ALA A 396 -41.77 -3.21 -23.36
N ALA A 397 -41.94 -2.81 -22.10
CA ALA A 397 -42.90 -3.41 -21.16
C ALA A 397 -43.05 -2.48 -19.95
N ALA A 398 -44.14 -1.72 -19.92
CA ALA A 398 -44.50 -0.84 -18.83
C ALA A 398 -44.78 -1.66 -17.56
N ALA A 399 -43.78 -1.79 -16.68
CA ALA A 399 -44.02 -2.06 -15.27
C ALA A 399 -44.40 -0.72 -14.63
N ALA A 400 -45.67 -0.62 -14.20
CA ALA A 400 -46.26 0.56 -13.59
C ALA A 400 -45.45 1.00 -12.35
N ALA A 401 -44.58 1.99 -12.53
CA ALA A 401 -43.94 2.69 -11.43
C ALA A 401 -45.00 3.54 -10.72
N ALA A 402 -45.23 3.27 -9.43
CA ALA A 402 -46.07 4.11 -8.60
C ALA A 402 -45.52 5.55 -8.61
N PRO A 403 -46.38 6.58 -8.71
CA PRO A 403 -45.94 7.97 -8.72
C PRO A 403 -45.22 8.27 -7.41
N GLN A 404 -43.94 8.66 -7.48
CA GLN A 404 -43.21 9.18 -6.32
C GLN A 404 -43.85 10.51 -5.91
N THR A 405 -44.53 10.51 -4.78
CA THR A 405 -45.16 11.71 -4.22
C THR A 405 -44.08 12.69 -3.76
N ASP A 406 -44.06 13.90 -4.30
CA ASP A 406 -43.20 14.98 -3.80
C ASP A 406 -43.67 15.40 -2.39
N PHE A 407 -42.82 15.21 -1.38
CA PHE A 407 -43.15 15.50 0.01
C PHE A 407 -43.07 17.00 0.34
N ASN A 408 -42.45 17.82 -0.50
CA ASN A 408 -42.33 19.27 -0.29
C ASN A 408 -43.63 20.04 -0.59
N GLN A 409 -44.62 19.39 -1.20
CA GLN A 409 -45.90 20.04 -1.55
C GLN A 409 -46.86 20.20 -0.35
N PHE A 410 -46.61 19.52 0.78
CA PHE A 410 -47.50 19.53 1.94
C PHE A 410 -47.04 20.58 2.96
N LYS A 411 -47.94 21.50 3.36
CA LYS A 411 -47.59 22.60 4.28
C LYS A 411 -47.57 22.17 5.75
N ASN A 412 -48.31 21.13 6.09
CA ASN A 412 -48.40 20.59 7.43
C ASN A 412 -48.68 19.08 7.42
N PHE A 413 -48.47 18.42 8.56
CA PHE A 413 -48.65 16.97 8.71
C PHE A 413 -50.10 16.51 8.46
N GLN A 414 -51.08 17.38 8.71
CA GLN A 414 -52.49 17.05 8.53
C GLN A 414 -52.86 16.92 7.04
N GLU A 415 -52.34 17.81 6.18
CA GLU A 415 -52.51 17.75 4.73
C GLU A 415 -51.89 16.48 4.12
N TYR A 416 -50.70 16.09 4.60
CA TYR A 416 -50.07 14.84 4.20
C TYR A 416 -50.90 13.62 4.59
N LYS A 417 -51.42 13.59 5.83
CA LYS A 417 -52.25 12.50 6.33
C LYS A 417 -53.54 12.35 5.52
N ASP A 418 -54.22 13.46 5.22
CA ASP A 418 -55.44 13.45 4.42
C ASP A 418 -55.17 13.02 2.95
N PHE A 419 -54.04 13.41 2.36
CA PHE A 419 -53.63 12.95 1.03
C PHE A 419 -53.32 11.46 0.99
N ALA A 420 -52.49 10.97 1.92
CA ALA A 420 -52.11 9.56 2.00
C ALA A 420 -53.33 8.67 2.26
N GLU A 421 -54.24 9.12 3.14
CA GLU A 421 -55.48 8.42 3.44
C GLU A 421 -56.40 8.34 2.21
N ARG A 422 -56.52 9.43 1.44
CA ARG A 422 -57.31 9.45 0.20
C ARG A 422 -56.75 8.49 -0.85
N GLU A 423 -55.45 8.54 -1.13
CA GLU A 423 -54.82 7.67 -2.13
C GLU A 423 -54.91 6.20 -1.74
N TYR A 424 -54.70 5.89 -0.45
CA TYR A 424 -54.83 4.53 0.05
C TYR A 424 -56.25 3.98 -0.08
N ILE A 425 -57.26 4.76 0.30
CA ILE A 425 -58.68 4.36 0.17
C ILE A 425 -59.05 4.20 -1.30
N LYS A 426 -58.60 5.10 -2.18
CA LYS A 426 -58.85 5.03 -3.62
C LYS A 426 -58.24 3.77 -4.24
N PHE A 427 -56.98 3.48 -3.96
CA PHE A 427 -56.30 2.28 -4.44
C PHE A 427 -57.01 0.99 -3.98
N LYS A 428 -57.43 0.93 -2.71
CA LYS A 428 -58.15 -0.21 -2.15
C LYS A 428 -59.55 -0.37 -2.73
N LEU A 429 -60.25 0.73 -3.01
CA LEU A 429 -61.55 0.72 -3.71
C LEU A 429 -61.40 0.21 -5.15
N GLU A 430 -60.40 0.69 -5.88
CA GLU A 430 -60.11 0.24 -7.25
C GLU A 430 -59.75 -1.25 -7.29
N LYS A 431 -58.86 -1.71 -6.39
CA LYS A 431 -58.47 -3.13 -6.26
C LYS A 431 -59.67 -4.05 -6.00
N ASN A 432 -60.68 -3.56 -5.29
CA ASN A 432 -61.89 -4.30 -4.93
C ASN A 432 -63.08 -4.00 -5.84
N ASN A 433 -62.86 -3.45 -7.06
CA ASN A 433 -63.90 -3.11 -8.03
C ASN A 433 -65.03 -2.24 -7.43
N TRP A 434 -64.68 -1.28 -6.58
CA TRP A 434 -65.61 -0.38 -5.88
C TRP A 434 -66.62 -1.07 -4.97
N ASN A 435 -66.38 -2.32 -4.55
CA ASN A 435 -67.20 -2.99 -3.54
C ASN A 435 -66.86 -2.46 -2.13
N VAL A 436 -67.68 -1.54 -1.63
CA VAL A 436 -67.47 -0.86 -0.34
C VAL A 436 -67.46 -1.84 0.84
N SER A 437 -68.29 -2.89 0.83
CA SER A 437 -68.30 -3.89 1.91
C SER A 437 -67.00 -4.68 1.94
N LYS A 438 -66.56 -5.21 0.79
CA LYS A 438 -65.31 -5.97 0.69
C LYS A 438 -64.08 -5.10 0.99
N THR A 439 -64.13 -3.83 0.62
CA THR A 439 -63.05 -2.87 0.89
C THR A 439 -62.96 -2.51 2.37
N ALA A 440 -64.10 -2.31 3.04
CA ALA A 440 -64.19 -2.05 4.47
C ALA A 440 -63.60 -3.20 5.31
N ASP A 441 -63.92 -4.45 4.93
CA ASP A 441 -63.36 -5.65 5.56
C ASP A 441 -61.84 -5.79 5.29
N ASP A 442 -61.37 -5.46 4.10
CA ASP A 442 -59.93 -5.55 3.70
C ASP A 442 -59.04 -4.45 4.30
N ILE A 443 -59.62 -3.33 4.76
CA ILE A 443 -58.90 -2.25 5.44
C ILE A 443 -59.21 -2.17 6.94
N ASP A 444 -60.01 -3.12 7.45
CA ASP A 444 -60.42 -3.24 8.86
C ASP A 444 -61.11 -1.97 9.42
N ILE A 445 -62.08 -1.42 8.67
CA ILE A 445 -62.86 -0.23 9.07
C ILE A 445 -64.35 -0.53 8.92
N GLN A 446 -65.18 -0.01 9.83
CA GLN A 446 -66.64 -0.13 9.69
C GLN A 446 -67.15 0.51 8.40
N ARG A 447 -68.09 -0.17 7.72
CA ARG A 447 -68.68 0.27 6.45
C ARG A 447 -69.23 1.71 6.50
N SER A 448 -69.87 2.09 7.60
CA SER A 448 -70.39 3.45 7.83
C SER A 448 -69.29 4.52 7.81
N HIS A 449 -68.13 4.21 8.40
CA HIS A 449 -66.98 5.11 8.45
C HIS A 449 -66.27 5.22 7.09
N LEU A 450 -66.24 4.14 6.32
CA LEU A 450 -65.72 4.17 4.95
C LEU A 450 -66.60 5.05 4.03
N TYR A 451 -67.93 4.99 4.15
CA TYR A 451 -68.82 5.90 3.40
C TYR A 451 -68.56 7.38 3.73
N SER A 452 -68.40 7.72 5.01
CA SER A 452 -68.08 9.09 5.43
C SER A 452 -66.73 9.57 4.87
N LYS A 453 -65.72 8.68 4.80
CA LYS A 453 -64.42 9.01 4.20
C LYS A 453 -64.49 9.16 2.67
N ILE A 454 -65.26 8.33 1.98
CA ILE A 454 -65.49 8.44 0.52
C ILE A 454 -66.13 9.80 0.19
N GLU A 455 -67.12 10.22 0.98
CA GLU A 455 -67.78 11.52 0.83
C GLU A 455 -66.85 12.68 1.18
N LYS A 456 -66.13 12.60 2.33
CA LYS A 456 -65.15 13.61 2.76
C LYS A 456 -64.07 13.86 1.70
N TYR A 457 -63.60 12.82 1.02
CA TYR A 457 -62.54 12.93 0.01
C TYR A 457 -63.04 13.05 -1.44
N GLY A 458 -64.36 13.06 -1.66
CA GLY A 458 -64.97 13.22 -2.98
C GLY A 458 -64.63 12.10 -3.98
N LEU A 459 -64.40 10.87 -3.50
CA LEU A 459 -63.99 9.75 -4.33
C LEU A 459 -65.19 9.24 -5.17
N LYS A 460 -65.07 9.30 -6.49
CA LYS A 460 -66.07 8.80 -7.45
C LYS A 460 -65.47 7.73 -8.33
N ARG A 461 -66.30 6.76 -8.72
CA ARG A 461 -65.95 5.75 -9.72
C ARG A 461 -65.66 6.46 -11.04
N GLY A 462 -64.44 6.34 -11.55
CA GLY A 462 -64.14 6.72 -12.92
C GLY A 462 -64.93 5.83 -13.88
N GLU A 463 -65.51 6.41 -14.92
CA GLU A 463 -66.15 5.67 -16.02
C GLU A 463 -65.17 4.72 -16.71
#